data_AF-A0AAP2YX53-F1
#
_entry.id   AF-A0AAP2YX53-F1
#
_cell.length_a   1.000
_cell.length_b   1.000
_cell.length_c   1.000
_cell.angle_alpha   90.00
_cell.angle_beta   90.00
_cell.angle_gamma   90.00
#
_symmetry.space_group_name_H-M   'P 1'
#
loop_
_entity.id
_entity.type
_entity.pdbx_description
1 polymer ?
#
loop_
_entity_poly.entity_id
_entity_poly.type
_entity_poly.pdbx_seq_one_letter_code
_entity_poly.pdbx_strand_id
1 'polypeptide(L)'
;MSYDSHTSDSSSASPFDRFDRFGFSHLLASTVVLVAATILLGVAAKATGSGLACDANWPLCDGGLLNLFPANFPSFFEWIHRVVAMVAGFFIVGTAIVAWRAKTIDRRITYAVTLGLILTPIQVTLGRETVLSYEMTILSLHFWTAVVIFALFVVSAILVWAHRLTTTHVTLALAVGAVSVPLHVALSPLFIDSYTAVIQTAQYAAVLTLLSAVSLAAIVGWRRYESPLVSSLVAATPVLAVGVLFLGRRAVMTFAPALDVLYALIALVLFVTLLAGMVLTHRAVPATGDALAP
;
A
#
# COMPACT_ATOMS: atom_id res chain seq x y z
N MET A 1 -23.74 -35.79 47.77
CA MET A 1 -22.70 -34.93 47.17
C MET A 1 -22.83 -35.04 45.67
N SER A 2 -23.50 -34.06 45.04
CA SER A 2 -23.64 -33.97 43.58
C SER A 2 -22.49 -33.10 43.06
N TYR A 3 -21.73 -33.58 42.10
CA TYR A 3 -20.73 -32.79 41.40
C TYR A 3 -21.40 -32.16 40.18
N ASP A 4 -21.63 -30.85 40.21
CA ASP A 4 -22.02 -30.07 39.04
C ASP A 4 -20.78 -29.80 38.18
N SER A 5 -20.71 -30.43 37.02
CA SER A 5 -19.73 -30.08 35.98
C SER A 5 -20.24 -28.89 35.20
N HIS A 6 -19.76 -27.69 35.53
CA HIS A 6 -19.83 -26.54 34.64
C HIS A 6 -18.89 -26.76 33.44
N THR A 7 -19.40 -27.39 32.39
CA THR A 7 -18.81 -27.27 31.06
C THR A 7 -18.99 -25.83 30.59
N SER A 8 -17.89 -25.08 30.53
CA SER A 8 -17.84 -23.76 29.91
C SER A 8 -18.33 -23.86 28.47
N ASP A 9 -19.46 -23.23 28.22
CA ASP A 9 -20.15 -23.16 26.94
C ASP A 9 -19.20 -22.67 25.85
N SER A 10 -18.99 -23.49 24.82
CA SER A 10 -18.27 -23.12 23.62
C SER A 10 -19.06 -22.03 22.91
N SER A 11 -18.64 -20.78 23.11
CA SER A 11 -19.23 -19.58 22.51
C SER A 11 -19.48 -19.76 21.01
N SER A 12 -20.73 -20.00 20.66
CA SER A 12 -21.21 -20.10 19.29
C SER A 12 -21.22 -18.70 18.69
N ALA A 13 -20.10 -18.30 18.08
CA ALA A 13 -20.03 -17.05 17.32
C ALA A 13 -21.18 -17.01 16.32
N SER A 14 -21.97 -15.93 16.39
CA SER A 14 -23.17 -15.79 15.57
C SER A 14 -22.80 -15.86 14.08
N PRO A 15 -23.71 -16.28 13.18
CA PRO A 15 -23.47 -16.22 11.74
C PRO A 15 -23.05 -14.82 11.27
N PHE A 16 -23.52 -13.77 11.94
CA PHE A 16 -23.09 -12.38 11.75
C PHE A 16 -21.61 -12.16 12.13
N ASP A 17 -21.14 -12.66 13.28
CA ASP A 17 -19.72 -12.54 13.69
C ASP A 17 -18.76 -13.25 12.72
N ARG A 18 -19.21 -14.37 12.14
CA ARG A 18 -18.42 -15.15 11.18
C ARG A 18 -18.38 -14.48 9.81
N PHE A 19 -19.50 -13.90 9.36
CA PHE A 19 -19.57 -13.05 8.17
C PHE A 19 -18.72 -11.79 8.33
N ASP A 20 -18.74 -11.16 9.50
CA ASP A 20 -17.96 -9.95 9.78
C ASP A 20 -16.47 -10.21 9.63
N ARG A 21 -15.92 -11.33 10.14
CA ARG A 21 -14.46 -11.55 10.11
C ARG A 21 -13.93 -12.00 8.74
N PHE A 22 -14.62 -12.94 8.09
CA PHE A 22 -14.22 -13.39 6.74
C PHE A 22 -14.56 -12.34 5.69
N GLY A 23 -15.70 -11.66 5.79
CA GLY A 23 -16.07 -10.57 4.91
C GLY A 23 -15.15 -9.36 5.05
N PHE A 24 -14.79 -8.97 6.27
CA PHE A 24 -13.90 -7.82 6.51
C PHE A 24 -12.51 -8.02 5.92
N SER A 25 -11.94 -9.22 6.04
CA SER A 25 -10.61 -9.53 5.48
C SER A 25 -10.59 -9.32 3.95
N HIS A 26 -11.62 -9.81 3.25
CA HIS A 26 -11.74 -9.65 1.79
C HIS A 26 -12.05 -8.20 1.41
N LEU A 27 -12.91 -7.52 2.16
CA LEU A 27 -13.22 -6.09 1.96
C LEU A 27 -11.95 -5.25 2.05
N LEU A 28 -11.10 -5.52 3.03
CA LEU A 28 -9.85 -4.81 3.25
C LEU A 28 -8.84 -5.13 2.14
N ALA A 29 -8.74 -6.39 1.71
CA ALA A 29 -7.95 -6.80 0.53
C ALA A 29 -8.36 -6.02 -0.72
N SER A 30 -9.67 -6.00 -1.02
CA SER A 30 -10.24 -5.30 -2.16
C SER A 30 -9.98 -3.79 -2.08
N THR A 31 -10.04 -3.22 -0.88
CA THR A 31 -9.72 -1.80 -0.67
C THR A 31 -8.25 -1.50 -0.97
N VAL A 32 -7.31 -2.36 -0.52
CA VAL A 32 -5.88 -2.22 -0.85
C VAL A 32 -5.65 -2.28 -2.36
N VAL A 33 -6.29 -3.25 -3.04
CA VAL A 33 -6.17 -3.41 -4.50
C VAL A 33 -6.73 -2.19 -5.24
N LEU A 34 -7.90 -1.69 -4.83
CA LEU A 34 -8.51 -0.51 -5.43
C LEU A 34 -7.67 0.75 -5.22
N VAL A 35 -7.13 0.97 -4.01
CA VAL A 35 -6.24 2.10 -3.74
C VAL A 35 -4.96 2.01 -4.56
N ALA A 36 -4.36 0.82 -4.68
CA ALA A 36 -3.20 0.60 -5.55
C ALA A 36 -3.53 0.88 -7.02
N ALA A 37 -4.67 0.38 -7.51
CA ALA A 37 -5.13 0.64 -8.88
C ALA A 37 -5.35 2.14 -9.13
N THR A 38 -5.94 2.87 -8.17
CA THR A 38 -6.10 4.32 -8.24
C THR A 38 -4.75 5.03 -8.37
N ILE A 39 -3.75 4.66 -7.56
CA ILE A 39 -2.40 5.23 -7.63
C ILE A 39 -1.76 4.96 -9.00
N LEU A 40 -1.83 3.72 -9.49
CA LEU A 40 -1.23 3.34 -10.77
C LEU A 40 -1.91 4.03 -11.96
N LEU A 41 -3.23 4.15 -11.95
CA LEU A 41 -3.97 4.92 -12.96
C LEU A 41 -3.59 6.41 -12.91
N GLY A 42 -3.39 6.98 -11.72
CA GLY A 42 -2.94 8.37 -11.59
C GLY A 42 -1.51 8.58 -12.13
N VAL A 43 -0.61 7.62 -11.89
CA VAL A 43 0.74 7.60 -12.49
C VAL A 43 0.64 7.53 -14.01
N ALA A 44 -0.20 6.65 -14.54
CA ALA A 44 -0.41 6.51 -15.98
C ALA A 44 -0.96 7.80 -16.60
N ALA A 45 -2.02 8.38 -16.02
CA ALA A 45 -2.63 9.63 -16.51
C ALA A 45 -1.64 10.82 -16.49
N LYS A 46 -0.78 10.92 -15.48
CA LYS A 46 0.31 11.90 -15.46
C LYS A 46 1.31 11.64 -16.58
N ALA A 47 1.73 10.39 -16.75
CA ALA A 47 2.79 10.02 -17.69
C ALA A 47 2.36 10.09 -19.16
N THR A 48 1.07 9.94 -19.46
CA THR A 48 0.49 10.16 -20.79
C THR A 48 0.24 11.64 -21.11
N GLY A 49 0.48 12.55 -20.16
CA GLY A 49 0.11 13.97 -20.30
C GLY A 49 -1.40 14.21 -20.22
N SER A 50 -2.18 13.21 -19.82
CA SER A 50 -3.65 13.26 -19.73
C SER A 50 -4.19 14.01 -18.52
N GLY A 51 -3.34 14.48 -17.59
CA GLY A 51 -3.78 15.06 -16.31
C GLY A 51 -4.59 16.38 -16.40
N LEU A 52 -4.72 16.94 -17.61
CA LEU A 52 -5.53 18.12 -17.92
C LEU A 52 -6.49 17.87 -19.10
N ALA A 53 -6.68 16.61 -19.50
CA ALA A 53 -7.41 16.27 -20.71
C ALA A 53 -8.93 16.40 -20.55
N CYS A 54 -9.45 16.45 -19.32
CA CYS A 54 -10.86 16.76 -19.05
C CYS A 54 -11.17 18.29 -19.05
N ASP A 55 -10.34 19.14 -19.67
CA ASP A 55 -10.56 20.60 -19.82
C ASP A 55 -10.82 21.35 -18.50
N ALA A 56 -10.05 21.02 -17.45
CA ALA A 56 -10.21 21.56 -16.11
C ALA A 56 -11.63 21.38 -15.50
N ASN A 57 -12.46 20.51 -16.07
CA ASN A 57 -13.76 20.17 -15.53
C ASN A 57 -13.57 19.18 -14.38
N TRP A 58 -14.21 19.46 -13.25
CA TRP A 58 -14.25 18.58 -12.10
C TRP A 58 -15.54 18.83 -11.32
N PRO A 59 -16.32 17.80 -10.95
CA PRO A 59 -16.03 16.36 -11.04
C PRO A 59 -16.29 15.73 -12.42
N LEU A 60 -16.91 16.48 -13.33
CA LEU A 60 -17.23 16.08 -14.71
C LEU A 60 -15.97 16.04 -15.60
N CYS A 61 -16.06 15.54 -16.82
CA CYS A 61 -14.98 15.56 -17.82
C CYS A 61 -15.33 16.50 -19.00
N ASP A 62 -15.00 16.14 -20.24
CA ASP A 62 -15.01 17.01 -21.42
C ASP A 62 -16.07 16.64 -22.48
N GLY A 63 -16.84 15.56 -22.31
CA GLY A 63 -17.75 15.08 -23.35
C GLY A 63 -18.96 14.24 -22.89
N GLY A 64 -19.75 13.80 -23.88
CA GLY A 64 -20.97 13.04 -23.65
C GLY A 64 -22.10 13.87 -23.02
N LEU A 65 -23.11 13.18 -22.46
CA LEU A 65 -24.24 13.84 -21.81
C LEU A 65 -23.74 14.67 -20.62
N LEU A 66 -24.05 15.98 -20.59
CA LEU A 66 -23.66 16.91 -19.52
C LEU A 66 -22.15 16.90 -19.18
N ASN A 67 -21.27 16.60 -20.16
CA ASN A 67 -19.83 16.48 -19.96
C ASN A 67 -19.41 15.38 -18.96
N LEU A 68 -20.23 14.35 -18.74
CA LEU A 68 -19.95 13.26 -17.79
C LEU A 68 -18.87 12.26 -18.25
N PHE A 69 -18.59 12.19 -19.55
CA PHE A 69 -17.76 11.15 -20.18
C PHE A 69 -16.55 11.75 -20.88
N PRO A 70 -15.49 10.96 -21.15
CA PRO A 70 -14.35 11.44 -21.89
C PRO A 70 -14.70 11.65 -23.37
N ALA A 71 -14.29 12.77 -23.97
CA ALA A 71 -14.47 13.03 -25.40
C ALA A 71 -13.44 12.30 -26.29
N ASN A 72 -12.28 11.91 -25.74
CA ASN A 72 -11.18 11.32 -26.48
C ASN A 72 -10.32 10.37 -25.62
N PHE A 73 -9.34 9.72 -26.24
CA PHE A 73 -8.51 8.73 -25.56
C PHE A 73 -7.59 9.34 -24.47
N PRO A 74 -7.00 10.54 -24.64
CA PRO A 74 -6.35 11.23 -23.53
C PRO A 74 -7.27 11.49 -22.32
N SER A 75 -8.49 12.03 -22.51
CA SER A 75 -9.42 12.28 -21.40
C SER A 75 -9.93 11.00 -20.74
N PHE A 76 -9.92 9.86 -21.46
CA PHE A 76 -10.26 8.56 -20.87
C PHE A 76 -9.37 8.18 -19.69
N PHE A 77 -8.06 8.43 -19.73
CA PHE A 77 -7.16 8.09 -18.62
C PHE A 77 -7.45 8.88 -17.34
N GLU A 78 -7.75 10.17 -17.49
CA GLU A 78 -8.13 11.01 -16.37
C GLU A 78 -9.50 10.61 -15.80
N TRP A 79 -10.47 10.36 -16.68
CA TRP A 79 -11.81 9.92 -16.32
C TRP A 79 -11.80 8.57 -15.60
N ILE A 80 -11.10 7.55 -16.12
CA ILE A 80 -11.08 6.21 -15.49
C ILE A 80 -10.39 6.24 -14.13
N HIS A 81 -9.34 7.06 -13.97
CA HIS A 81 -8.72 7.29 -12.66
C HIS A 81 -9.76 7.82 -11.65
N ARG A 82 -10.58 8.81 -12.02
CA ARG A 82 -11.63 9.38 -11.16
C ARG A 82 -12.71 8.34 -10.81
N VAL A 83 -13.15 7.54 -11.78
CA VAL A 83 -14.15 6.48 -11.55
C VAL A 83 -13.62 5.45 -10.55
N VAL A 84 -12.40 4.95 -10.75
CA VAL A 84 -11.78 3.97 -9.84
C VAL A 84 -11.51 4.60 -8.47
N ALA A 85 -11.10 5.87 -8.39
CA ALA A 85 -10.94 6.59 -7.13
C ALA A 85 -12.26 6.71 -6.35
N MET A 86 -13.38 6.97 -7.04
CA MET A 86 -14.70 7.01 -6.41
C MET A 86 -15.10 5.64 -5.84
N VAL A 87 -14.88 4.56 -6.60
CA VAL A 87 -15.13 3.18 -6.12
C VAL A 87 -14.24 2.86 -4.92
N ALA A 88 -12.95 3.19 -4.98
CA ALA A 88 -12.03 3.04 -3.85
C ALA A 88 -12.52 3.83 -2.62
N GLY A 89 -13.03 5.04 -2.80
CA GLY A 89 -13.62 5.86 -1.74
C GLY A 89 -14.78 5.17 -1.02
N PHE A 90 -15.71 4.54 -1.77
CA PHE A 90 -16.78 3.75 -1.16
C PHE A 90 -16.26 2.54 -0.39
N PHE A 91 -15.24 1.86 -0.88
CA PHE A 91 -14.59 0.75 -0.18
C PHE A 91 -13.86 1.19 1.10
N ILE A 92 -13.22 2.35 1.08
CA ILE A 92 -12.61 2.98 2.27
C ILE A 92 -13.68 3.29 3.33
N VAL A 93 -14.80 3.91 2.92
CA VAL A 93 -15.94 4.19 3.81
C VAL A 93 -16.52 2.91 4.38
N GLY A 94 -16.81 1.91 3.53
CA GLY A 94 -17.34 0.62 3.94
C GLY A 94 -16.43 -0.11 4.93
N THR A 95 -15.13 -0.11 4.67
CA THR A 95 -14.13 -0.71 5.58
C THR A 95 -14.13 -0.03 6.94
N ALA A 96 -14.14 1.30 6.99
CA ALA A 96 -14.19 2.04 8.25
C ALA A 96 -15.50 1.79 9.03
N ILE A 97 -16.64 1.76 8.34
CA ILE A 97 -17.95 1.47 8.98
C ILE A 97 -17.96 0.08 9.60
N VAL A 98 -17.51 -0.95 8.87
CA VAL A 98 -17.44 -2.32 9.40
C VAL A 98 -16.47 -2.39 10.58
N ALA A 99 -15.29 -1.76 10.49
CA ALA A 99 -14.30 -1.73 11.58
C ALA A 99 -14.81 -1.01 12.84
N TRP A 100 -15.76 -0.07 12.74
CA TRP A 100 -16.40 0.58 13.88
C TRP A 100 -17.54 -0.24 14.48
N ARG A 101 -18.28 -0.99 13.66
CA ARG A 101 -19.42 -1.79 14.11
C ARG A 101 -19.00 -3.12 14.71
N ALA A 102 -17.97 -3.74 14.15
CA ALA A 102 -17.49 -5.04 14.60
C ALA A 102 -16.60 -4.89 15.85
N LYS A 103 -17.13 -5.29 17.02
CA LYS A 103 -16.42 -5.24 18.31
C LYS A 103 -15.20 -6.17 18.39
N THR A 104 -15.10 -7.12 17.46
CA THR A 104 -14.03 -8.13 17.38
C THR A 104 -12.79 -7.63 16.64
N ILE A 105 -12.85 -6.47 15.99
CA ILE A 105 -11.72 -5.89 15.25
C ILE A 105 -10.78 -5.15 16.20
N ASP A 106 -9.46 -5.36 16.02
CA ASP A 106 -8.42 -4.69 16.82
C ASP A 106 -8.52 -3.16 16.64
N ARG A 107 -8.51 -2.42 17.77
CA ARG A 107 -8.55 -0.95 17.79
C ARG A 107 -7.45 -0.32 16.91
N ARG A 108 -6.29 -0.95 16.78
CA ARG A 108 -5.20 -0.49 15.89
C ARG A 108 -5.63 -0.47 14.43
N ILE A 109 -6.33 -1.52 13.98
CA ILE A 109 -6.90 -1.59 12.63
C ILE A 109 -7.95 -0.50 12.48
N THR A 110 -8.86 -0.40 13.45
CA THR A 110 -9.90 0.63 13.45
C THR A 110 -9.32 2.04 13.34
N TYR A 111 -8.31 2.39 14.11
CA TYR A 111 -7.66 3.70 14.03
C TYR A 111 -6.97 3.93 12.68
N ALA A 112 -6.28 2.93 12.14
CA ALA A 112 -5.61 3.05 10.85
C ALA A 112 -6.60 3.28 9.70
N VAL A 113 -7.69 2.51 9.62
CA VAL A 113 -8.71 2.68 8.57
C VAL A 113 -9.51 3.97 8.75
N THR A 114 -9.74 4.42 9.99
CA THR A 114 -10.33 5.74 10.27
C THR A 114 -9.43 6.87 9.81
N LEU A 115 -8.12 6.80 10.08
CA LEU A 115 -7.19 7.81 9.57
C LEU A 115 -7.17 7.81 8.03
N GLY A 116 -7.17 6.63 7.41
CA GLY A 116 -7.31 6.50 5.96
C GLY A 116 -8.58 7.18 5.43
N LEU A 117 -9.73 6.96 6.09
CA LEU A 117 -10.99 7.62 5.77
C LEU A 117 -10.90 9.15 5.90
N ILE A 118 -10.26 9.67 6.95
CA ILE A 118 -10.10 11.12 7.17
C ILE A 118 -9.16 11.74 6.11
N LEU A 119 -8.13 11.02 5.68
CA LEU A 119 -7.22 11.47 4.63
C LEU A 119 -7.87 11.44 3.24
N THR A 120 -8.89 10.62 3.00
CA THR A 120 -9.55 10.51 1.69
C THR A 120 -10.17 11.83 1.20
N PRO A 121 -10.92 12.61 2.00
CA PRO A 121 -11.34 13.96 1.59
C PRO A 121 -10.18 14.87 1.19
N ILE A 122 -9.07 14.83 1.94
CA ILE A 122 -7.86 15.61 1.62
C ILE A 122 -7.29 15.15 0.27
N GLN A 123 -7.24 13.83 0.03
CA GLN A 123 -6.80 13.24 -1.23
C GLN A 123 -7.68 13.69 -2.42
N VAL A 124 -9.00 13.73 -2.22
CA VAL A 124 -9.97 14.20 -3.23
C VAL A 124 -9.78 15.67 -3.54
N THR A 125 -9.60 16.53 -2.51
CA THR A 125 -9.32 17.95 -2.71
C THR A 125 -7.99 18.15 -3.43
N LEU A 126 -6.91 17.50 -2.99
CA LEU A 126 -5.63 17.57 -3.69
C LEU A 126 -5.75 17.09 -5.14
N GLY A 127 -6.53 16.05 -5.40
CA GLY A 127 -6.78 15.53 -6.75
C GLY A 127 -7.52 16.55 -7.63
N ARG A 128 -8.54 17.22 -7.11
CA ARG A 128 -9.19 18.35 -7.79
C ARG A 128 -8.20 19.45 -8.14
N GLU A 129 -7.35 19.84 -7.19
CA GLU A 129 -6.38 20.92 -7.43
C GLU A 129 -5.28 20.52 -8.43
N THR A 130 -4.98 19.22 -8.60
CA THR A 130 -4.11 18.78 -9.71
C THR A 130 -4.69 19.09 -11.08
N VAL A 131 -6.01 19.23 -11.19
CA VAL A 131 -6.72 19.55 -12.44
C VAL A 131 -6.93 21.06 -12.60
N LEU A 132 -7.21 21.79 -11.51
CA LEU A 132 -7.54 23.22 -11.56
C LEU A 132 -6.31 24.14 -11.56
N SER A 133 -5.25 23.78 -10.83
CA SER A 133 -4.05 24.63 -10.66
C SER A 133 -2.79 24.00 -11.21
N TYR A 134 -2.72 22.66 -11.28
CA TYR A 134 -1.60 21.90 -11.84
C TYR A 134 -0.21 22.32 -11.31
N GLU A 135 -0.05 22.39 -9.98
CA GLU A 135 1.25 22.69 -9.38
C GLU A 135 2.01 21.42 -9.02
N MET A 136 3.34 21.41 -9.23
CA MET A 136 4.20 20.28 -8.88
C MET A 136 4.15 19.92 -7.39
N THR A 137 3.99 20.93 -6.53
CA THR A 137 3.82 20.73 -5.08
C THR A 137 2.53 19.99 -4.78
N ILE A 138 1.41 20.39 -5.39
CA ILE A 138 0.09 19.75 -5.23
C ILE A 138 0.14 18.30 -5.75
N LEU A 139 0.76 18.08 -6.91
CA LEU A 139 0.93 16.74 -7.48
C LEU A 139 1.80 15.83 -6.59
N SER A 140 2.80 16.40 -5.92
CA SER A 140 3.62 15.70 -4.93
C SER A 140 2.82 15.38 -3.66
N LEU A 141 2.08 16.34 -3.11
CA LEU A 141 1.22 16.15 -1.94
C LEU A 141 0.14 15.10 -2.22
N HIS A 142 -0.53 15.17 -3.36
CA HIS A 142 -1.52 14.20 -3.80
C HIS A 142 -0.94 12.78 -3.87
N PHE A 143 0.27 12.63 -4.41
CA PHE A 143 0.94 11.33 -4.46
C PHE A 143 1.29 10.80 -3.06
N TRP A 144 1.90 11.61 -2.20
CA TRP A 144 2.32 11.16 -0.86
C TRP A 144 1.14 10.86 0.05
N THR A 145 0.07 11.65 0.01
CA THR A 145 -1.16 11.36 0.75
C THR A 145 -1.77 10.04 0.28
N ALA A 146 -1.76 9.73 -1.04
CA ALA A 146 -2.18 8.43 -1.56
C ALA A 146 -1.34 7.27 -1.00
N VAL A 147 -0.01 7.43 -0.96
CA VAL A 147 0.92 6.42 -0.42
C VAL A 147 0.68 6.19 1.07
N VAL A 148 0.39 7.24 1.85
CA VAL A 148 0.03 7.11 3.27
C VAL A 148 -1.29 6.34 3.43
N ILE A 149 -2.32 6.68 2.66
CA ILE A 149 -3.60 5.93 2.67
C ILE A 149 -3.34 4.46 2.32
N PHE A 150 -2.60 4.19 1.24
CA PHE A 150 -2.23 2.83 0.85
C PHE A 150 -1.53 2.08 1.98
N ALA A 151 -0.52 2.69 2.62
CA ALA A 151 0.22 2.07 3.72
C ALA A 151 -0.68 1.76 4.92
N LEU A 152 -1.60 2.65 5.30
CA LEU A 152 -2.56 2.42 6.39
C LEU A 152 -3.44 1.20 6.11
N PHE A 153 -3.94 1.05 4.89
CA PHE A 153 -4.75 -0.11 4.50
C PHE A 153 -3.93 -1.39 4.38
N VAL A 154 -2.70 -1.34 3.84
CA VAL A 154 -1.78 -2.49 3.81
C VAL A 154 -1.47 -2.99 5.21
N VAL A 155 -1.10 -2.09 6.13
CA VAL A 155 -0.83 -2.42 7.53
C VAL A 155 -2.07 -3.05 8.17
N SER A 156 -3.24 -2.48 7.94
CA SER A 156 -4.51 -3.02 8.43
C SER A 156 -4.78 -4.44 7.90
N ALA A 157 -4.51 -4.69 6.62
CA ALA A 157 -4.65 -6.01 5.98
C ALA A 157 -3.75 -7.05 6.65
N ILE A 158 -2.48 -6.70 6.83
CA ILE A 158 -1.48 -7.56 7.47
C ILE A 158 -1.89 -7.87 8.91
N LEU A 159 -2.36 -6.87 9.67
CA LEU A 159 -2.80 -7.06 11.05
C LEU A 159 -4.01 -8.00 11.17
N VAL A 160 -4.97 -7.91 10.24
CA VAL A 160 -6.12 -8.82 10.19
C VAL A 160 -5.67 -10.27 9.97
N TRP A 161 -4.70 -10.49 9.07
CA TRP A 161 -4.20 -11.84 8.77
C TRP A 161 -3.02 -12.30 9.63
N ALA A 162 -2.52 -11.48 10.55
CA ALA A 162 -1.29 -11.76 11.31
C ALA A 162 -1.28 -13.14 11.99
N HIS A 163 -2.44 -13.63 12.44
CA HIS A 163 -2.60 -14.95 13.05
C HIS A 163 -2.35 -16.13 12.08
N ARG A 164 -2.54 -15.93 10.77
CA ARG A 164 -2.29 -16.92 9.71
C ARG A 164 -0.91 -16.80 9.08
N LEU A 165 -0.22 -15.67 9.30
CA LEU A 165 1.08 -15.40 8.71
C LEU A 165 2.18 -16.08 9.55
N THR A 166 3.03 -16.82 8.86
CA THR A 166 4.14 -17.61 9.41
C THR A 166 5.50 -17.01 9.04
N THR A 167 6.58 -17.57 9.58
CA THR A 167 7.97 -17.22 9.22
C THR A 167 8.25 -17.39 7.73
N THR A 168 7.66 -18.39 7.06
CA THR A 168 7.75 -18.57 5.60
C THR A 168 7.23 -17.35 4.85
N HIS A 169 6.13 -16.74 5.31
CA HIS A 169 5.57 -15.54 4.68
C HIS A 169 6.50 -14.33 4.86
N VAL A 170 7.22 -14.24 5.98
CA VAL A 170 8.25 -13.21 6.19
C VAL A 170 9.39 -13.38 5.19
N THR A 171 9.94 -14.60 5.06
CA THR A 171 11.03 -14.88 4.11
C THR A 171 10.59 -14.63 2.66
N LEU A 172 9.37 -15.02 2.29
CA LEU A 172 8.80 -14.73 0.97
C LEU A 172 8.66 -13.21 0.74
N ALA A 173 8.18 -12.46 1.73
CA ALA A 173 8.07 -11.01 1.61
C ALA A 173 9.44 -10.34 1.46
N LEU A 174 10.45 -10.79 2.20
CA LEU A 174 11.83 -10.31 2.02
C LEU A 174 12.37 -10.62 0.62
N ALA A 175 12.11 -11.81 0.08
CA ALA A 175 12.47 -12.19 -1.28
C ALA A 175 11.76 -11.34 -2.35
N VAL A 176 10.45 -11.13 -2.20
CA VAL A 176 9.67 -10.23 -3.08
C VAL A 176 10.21 -8.81 -3.02
N GLY A 177 10.54 -8.31 -1.83
CA GLY A 177 11.21 -7.02 -1.66
C GLY A 177 12.56 -6.98 -2.39
N ALA A 178 13.39 -8.01 -2.22
CA ALA A 178 14.72 -8.10 -2.84
C ALA A 178 14.64 -8.12 -4.38
N VAL A 179 13.57 -8.66 -4.97
CA VAL A 179 13.31 -8.57 -6.42
C VAL A 179 12.75 -7.20 -6.81
N SER A 180 11.88 -6.62 -5.98
CA SER A 180 11.21 -5.35 -6.28
C SER A 180 12.16 -4.15 -6.31
N VAL A 181 13.21 -4.13 -5.47
CA VAL A 181 14.21 -3.05 -5.45
C VAL A 181 14.98 -2.90 -6.77
N PRO A 182 15.69 -3.93 -7.28
CA PRO A 182 16.40 -3.81 -8.55
C PRO A 182 15.44 -3.58 -9.71
N LEU A 183 14.22 -4.14 -9.67
CA LEU A 183 13.20 -3.83 -10.68
C LEU A 183 12.82 -2.35 -10.67
N HIS A 184 12.58 -1.76 -9.49
CA HIS A 184 12.30 -0.33 -9.34
C HIS A 184 13.45 0.56 -9.84
N VAL A 185 14.69 0.18 -9.52
CA VAL A 185 15.89 0.93 -9.94
C VAL A 185 16.12 0.80 -11.45
N ALA A 186 16.01 -0.41 -12.01
CA ALA A 186 16.21 -0.67 -13.44
C ALA A 186 15.17 0.02 -14.32
N LEU A 187 13.94 0.22 -13.82
CA LEU A 187 12.89 0.96 -14.51
C LEU A 187 12.97 2.49 -14.32
N SER A 188 13.93 2.98 -13.53
CA SER A 188 14.09 4.41 -13.28
C SER A 188 14.83 5.13 -14.41
N PRO A 189 14.74 6.47 -14.49
CA PRO A 189 15.51 7.26 -15.45
C PRO A 189 17.04 7.19 -15.32
N LEU A 190 17.58 6.50 -14.30
CA LEU A 190 19.02 6.19 -14.26
C LEU A 190 19.47 5.24 -15.37
N PHE A 191 18.57 4.38 -15.84
CA PHE A 191 18.87 3.32 -16.81
C PHE A 191 17.93 3.34 -18.03
N ILE A 192 16.86 4.15 -17.98
CA ILE A 192 15.86 4.25 -19.03
C ILE A 192 15.81 5.68 -19.57
N ASP A 193 16.22 5.86 -20.83
CA ASP A 193 16.14 7.16 -21.51
C ASP A 193 14.69 7.53 -21.89
N SER A 194 13.91 6.53 -22.30
CA SER A 194 12.51 6.71 -22.72
C SER A 194 11.53 6.36 -21.61
N TYR A 195 11.27 7.29 -20.71
CA TYR A 195 10.46 7.07 -19.51
C TYR A 195 8.94 7.11 -19.79
N THR A 196 8.46 6.15 -20.57
CA THR A 196 7.06 6.02 -21.03
C THR A 196 6.08 5.70 -19.90
N ALA A 197 4.78 5.95 -20.12
CA ALA A 197 3.72 5.66 -19.15
C ALA A 197 3.70 4.20 -18.65
N VAL A 198 4.00 3.23 -19.52
CA VAL A 198 4.11 1.82 -19.14
C VAL A 198 5.26 1.60 -18.16
N ILE A 199 6.42 2.20 -18.44
CA ILE A 199 7.61 2.07 -17.57
C ILE A 199 7.38 2.76 -16.23
N GLN A 200 6.83 4.00 -16.21
CA GLN A 200 6.53 4.67 -14.94
C GLN A 200 5.53 3.84 -14.12
N THR A 201 4.46 3.36 -14.75
CA THR A 201 3.43 2.57 -14.06
C THR A 201 4.01 1.26 -13.51
N ALA A 202 4.84 0.56 -14.29
CA ALA A 202 5.54 -0.65 -13.84
C ALA A 202 6.51 -0.36 -12.69
N GLN A 203 7.26 0.74 -12.77
CA GLN A 203 8.17 1.16 -11.70
C GLN A 203 7.41 1.44 -10.40
N TYR A 204 6.29 2.16 -10.46
CA TYR A 204 5.47 2.44 -9.28
C TYR A 204 4.71 1.22 -8.78
N ALA A 205 4.35 0.27 -9.64
CA ALA A 205 3.84 -1.03 -9.21
C ALA A 205 4.88 -1.79 -8.39
N ALA A 206 6.13 -1.85 -8.85
CA ALA A 206 7.23 -2.44 -8.09
C ALA A 206 7.43 -1.75 -6.72
N VAL A 207 7.25 -0.43 -6.63
CA VAL A 207 7.28 0.31 -5.35
C VAL A 207 6.14 -0.09 -4.42
N LEU A 208 4.90 -0.16 -4.90
CA LEU A 208 3.76 -0.54 -4.06
C LEU A 208 3.89 -1.99 -3.56
N THR A 209 4.40 -2.88 -4.41
CA THR A 209 4.77 -4.26 -4.03
C THR A 209 5.86 -4.26 -2.97
N LEU A 210 6.94 -3.49 -3.16
CA LEU A 210 8.02 -3.34 -2.19
C LEU A 210 7.48 -2.87 -0.83
N LEU A 211 6.70 -1.79 -0.81
CA LEU A 211 6.12 -1.23 0.42
C LEU A 211 5.23 -2.25 1.15
N SER A 212 4.44 -3.03 0.40
CA SER A 212 3.61 -4.10 0.98
C SER A 212 4.45 -5.21 1.59
N ALA A 213 5.48 -5.64 0.87
CA ALA A 213 6.38 -6.72 1.28
C ALA A 213 7.20 -6.35 2.53
N VAL A 214 7.81 -5.17 2.56
CA VAL A 214 8.58 -4.71 3.73
C VAL A 214 7.69 -4.46 4.94
N SER A 215 6.44 -3.99 4.74
CA SER A 215 5.47 -3.82 5.82
C SER A 215 5.08 -5.17 6.44
N LEU A 216 4.84 -6.19 5.62
CA LEU A 216 4.56 -7.54 6.09
C LEU A 216 5.74 -8.10 6.88
N ALA A 217 6.94 -8.02 6.29
CA ALA A 217 8.15 -8.49 6.94
C ALA A 217 8.38 -7.79 8.29
N ALA A 218 8.27 -6.46 8.35
CA ALA A 218 8.42 -5.69 9.59
C ALA A 218 7.41 -6.08 10.67
N ILE A 219 6.11 -6.10 10.33
CA ILE A 219 5.05 -6.34 11.32
C ILE A 219 5.07 -7.78 11.83
N VAL A 220 5.21 -8.75 10.92
CA VAL A 220 5.17 -10.18 11.28
C VAL A 220 6.51 -10.63 11.84
N GLY A 221 7.63 -10.21 11.23
CA GLY A 221 8.97 -10.54 11.67
C GLY A 221 9.26 -10.05 13.09
N TRP A 222 8.87 -8.81 13.41
CA TRP A 222 9.01 -8.27 14.77
C TRP A 222 8.28 -9.09 15.84
N ARG A 223 7.17 -9.74 15.48
CA ARG A 223 6.37 -10.57 16.41
C ARG A 223 6.85 -12.02 16.51
N ARG A 224 7.53 -12.53 15.49
CA ARG A 224 7.83 -13.97 15.33
C ARG A 224 9.28 -14.34 15.62
N TYR A 225 10.21 -13.39 15.57
CA TYR A 225 11.62 -13.62 15.86
C TYR A 225 12.04 -12.98 17.18
N GLU A 226 12.71 -13.75 18.04
CA GLU A 226 13.25 -13.28 19.32
C GLU A 226 14.61 -12.56 19.17
N SER A 227 15.34 -12.84 18.09
CA SER A 227 16.65 -12.22 17.86
C SER A 227 16.52 -10.72 17.63
N PRO A 228 17.11 -9.86 18.48
CA PRO A 228 17.01 -8.41 18.36
C PRO A 228 17.66 -7.89 17.07
N LEU A 229 18.69 -8.60 16.56
CA LEU A 229 19.33 -8.28 15.30
C LEU A 229 18.37 -8.47 14.12
N VAL A 230 17.69 -9.63 14.05
CA VAL A 230 16.75 -9.94 12.95
C VAL A 230 15.55 -8.99 13.00
N SER A 231 14.98 -8.77 14.18
CA SER A 231 13.82 -7.89 14.35
C SER A 231 14.15 -6.43 14.01
N SER A 232 15.32 -5.92 14.42
CA SER A 232 15.76 -4.55 14.07
C SER A 232 16.03 -4.40 12.58
N LEU A 233 16.70 -5.38 11.97
CA LEU A 233 17.01 -5.37 10.54
C LEU A 233 15.74 -5.34 9.70
N VAL A 234 14.78 -6.23 10.00
CA VAL A 234 13.53 -6.32 9.25
C VAL A 234 12.66 -5.07 9.50
N ALA A 235 12.66 -4.51 10.72
CA ALA A 235 11.94 -3.27 11.03
C ALA A 235 12.54 -2.02 10.36
N ALA A 236 13.81 -2.02 9.95
CA ALA A 236 14.42 -0.91 9.22
C ALA A 236 13.99 -0.85 7.74
N THR A 237 13.56 -1.98 7.16
CA THR A 237 13.26 -2.08 5.72
C THR A 237 12.17 -1.13 5.21
N PRO A 238 11.06 -0.83 5.93
CA PRO A 238 10.07 0.13 5.46
C PRO A 238 10.59 1.57 5.40
N VAL A 239 11.44 1.96 6.36
CA VAL A 239 12.03 3.31 6.39
C VAL A 239 12.96 3.50 5.19
N LEU A 240 13.82 2.51 4.94
CA LEU A 240 14.69 2.49 3.78
C LEU A 240 13.87 2.51 2.47
N ALA A 241 12.79 1.74 2.36
CA ALA A 241 11.91 1.72 1.19
C ALA A 241 11.24 3.07 0.92
N VAL A 242 10.80 3.79 1.97
CA VAL A 242 10.29 5.16 1.84
C VAL A 242 11.40 6.11 1.39
N GLY A 243 12.63 5.94 1.89
CA GLY A 243 13.80 6.69 1.44
C GLY A 243 14.10 6.47 -0.05
N VAL A 244 14.08 5.22 -0.51
CA VAL A 244 14.22 4.86 -1.94
C VAL A 244 13.13 5.51 -2.77
N LEU A 245 11.86 5.44 -2.35
CA LEU A 245 10.74 6.08 -3.06
C LEU A 245 10.91 7.61 -3.13
N PHE A 246 11.30 8.25 -2.02
CA PHE A 246 11.49 9.69 -1.95
C PHE A 246 12.61 10.16 -2.87
N LEU A 247 13.78 9.53 -2.76
CA LEU A 247 14.94 9.88 -3.56
C LEU A 247 14.71 9.53 -5.04
N GLY A 248 14.12 8.37 -5.35
CA GLY A 248 13.78 7.98 -6.71
C GLY A 248 12.82 8.98 -7.36
N ARG A 249 11.83 9.49 -6.62
CA ARG A 249 10.92 10.53 -7.13
C ARG A 249 11.62 11.88 -7.32
N ARG A 250 12.63 12.22 -6.49
CA ARG A 250 13.42 13.46 -6.59
C ARG A 250 14.46 13.42 -7.71
N ALA A 251 15.08 12.26 -7.95
CA ALA A 251 16.01 12.01 -9.06
C ALA A 251 15.38 12.40 -10.40
N VAL A 252 14.12 11.99 -10.62
CA VAL A 252 13.35 12.36 -11.82
C VAL A 252 13.11 13.88 -11.95
N MET A 253 13.11 14.64 -10.84
CA MET A 253 12.68 16.04 -10.84
C MET A 253 13.80 17.08 -10.85
N THR A 254 15.03 16.73 -10.46
CA THR A 254 16.04 17.75 -10.07
C THR A 254 17.36 17.71 -10.85
N PHE A 255 17.56 16.75 -11.78
CA PHE A 255 18.80 16.59 -12.56
C PHE A 255 20.08 16.81 -11.72
N ALA A 256 20.09 16.28 -10.50
CA ALA A 256 21.13 16.52 -9.51
C ALA A 256 21.91 15.22 -9.29
N PRO A 257 23.12 15.07 -9.86
CA PRO A 257 23.87 13.81 -9.83
C PRO A 257 24.14 13.28 -8.40
N ALA A 258 24.28 14.18 -7.43
CA ALA A 258 24.45 13.80 -6.03
C ALA A 258 23.22 13.08 -5.45
N LEU A 259 22.00 13.47 -5.85
CA LEU A 259 20.77 12.80 -5.42
C LEU A 259 20.59 11.44 -6.11
N ASP A 260 21.06 11.30 -7.34
CA ASP A 260 21.05 10.04 -8.08
C ASP A 260 21.99 9.00 -7.44
N VAL A 261 23.19 9.44 -7.05
CA VAL A 261 24.13 8.61 -6.30
C VAL A 261 23.53 8.23 -4.93
N LEU A 262 22.95 9.18 -4.21
CA LEU A 262 22.31 8.90 -2.92
C LEU A 262 21.14 7.92 -3.06
N TYR A 263 20.30 8.07 -4.09
CA TYR A 263 19.23 7.16 -4.44
C TYR A 263 19.75 5.73 -4.66
N ALA A 264 20.78 5.57 -5.50
CA ALA A 264 21.39 4.28 -5.79
C ALA A 264 22.01 3.63 -4.55
N LEU A 265 22.68 4.43 -3.69
CA LEU A 265 23.28 3.95 -2.45
C LEU A 265 22.21 3.45 -1.46
N ILE A 266 21.15 4.22 -1.23
CA ILE A 266 20.06 3.82 -0.33
C ILE A 266 19.31 2.59 -0.88
N ALA A 267 19.13 2.49 -2.20
CA ALA A 267 18.56 1.30 -2.84
C ALA A 267 19.45 0.06 -2.65
N LEU A 268 20.77 0.21 -2.79
CA LEU A 268 21.73 -0.87 -2.53
C LEU A 268 21.70 -1.31 -1.06
N VAL A 269 21.69 -0.36 -0.12
CA VAL A 269 21.58 -0.66 1.32
C VAL A 269 20.29 -1.43 1.61
N LEU A 270 19.15 -0.99 1.06
CA LEU A 270 17.89 -1.72 1.21
C LEU A 270 17.97 -3.13 0.62
N PHE A 271 18.51 -3.28 -0.58
CA PHE A 271 18.66 -4.59 -1.24
C PHE A 271 19.51 -5.56 -0.40
N VAL A 272 20.67 -5.11 0.08
CA VAL A 272 21.55 -5.91 0.95
C VAL A 272 20.84 -6.25 2.27
N THR A 273 20.12 -5.29 2.85
CA THR A 273 19.33 -5.50 4.07
C THR A 273 18.27 -6.59 3.85
N LEU A 274 17.55 -6.57 2.72
CA LEU A 274 16.54 -7.57 2.40
C LEU A 274 17.14 -8.97 2.19
N LEU A 275 18.28 -9.07 1.50
CA LEU A 275 18.99 -10.34 1.32
C LEU A 275 19.52 -10.90 2.64
N ALA A 276 20.15 -10.05 3.47
CA ALA A 276 20.62 -10.45 4.79
C ALA A 276 19.46 -10.90 5.67
N GLY A 277 18.35 -10.16 5.67
CA GLY A 277 17.11 -10.54 6.35
C GLY A 277 16.64 -11.92 5.90
N MET A 278 16.53 -12.15 4.59
CA MET A 278 16.07 -13.41 4.02
C MET A 278 16.95 -14.61 4.44
N VAL A 279 18.28 -14.45 4.43
CA VAL A 279 19.21 -15.51 4.87
C VAL A 279 19.08 -15.77 6.37
N LEU A 280 18.97 -14.73 7.18
CA LEU A 280 18.85 -14.84 8.63
C LEU A 280 17.51 -15.45 9.04
N THR A 281 16.39 -15.05 8.42
CA THR A 281 15.06 -15.60 8.72
C THR A 281 14.93 -17.05 8.28
N HIS A 282 15.59 -17.45 7.19
CA HIS A 282 15.62 -18.85 6.75
C HIS A 282 16.42 -19.75 7.71
N ARG A 283 17.43 -19.21 8.40
CA ARG A 283 18.28 -19.96 9.33
C ARG A 283 17.82 -19.90 10.78
N ALA A 284 16.97 -18.94 11.13
CA ALA A 284 16.49 -18.74 12.48
C ALA A 284 15.45 -19.80 12.88
N VAL A 285 15.59 -20.33 14.10
CA VAL A 285 14.54 -21.14 14.73
C VAL A 285 13.39 -20.18 15.11
N PRO A 286 12.13 -20.46 14.71
CA PRO A 286 10.98 -19.67 15.15
C PRO A 286 10.88 -19.63 16.68
N ALA A 287 10.35 -18.54 17.24
CA ALA A 287 10.05 -18.47 18.67
C ALA A 287 9.21 -19.69 19.10
N THR A 288 9.48 -20.26 20.28
CA THR A 288 8.76 -21.42 20.82
C THR A 288 7.30 -21.05 21.10
N GLY A 289 6.45 -21.18 20.07
CA GLY A 289 5.04 -20.78 20.09
C GLY A 289 4.26 -21.23 18.84
N ASP A 290 4.93 -21.65 17.76
CA ASP A 290 4.28 -22.24 16.58
C ASP A 290 3.73 -23.66 16.83
N ALA A 291 3.99 -24.26 18.00
CA ALA A 291 3.54 -25.62 18.36
C ALA A 291 2.17 -25.67 19.07
N LEU A 292 1.51 -24.54 19.32
CA LEU A 292 0.21 -24.50 20.03
C LEU A 292 -0.79 -23.61 19.29
N ALA A 293 -1.31 -24.11 18.18
CA ALA A 293 -2.67 -23.79 17.76
C ALA A 293 -3.44 -25.11 17.61
N PRO A 294 -4.52 -25.34 18.38
CA PRO A 294 -5.48 -26.39 18.07
C PRO A 294 -6.23 -26.10 16.76
#